data_AF-A0A960M159-F1
#
_entry.id   AF-A0A960M159-F1
#
_cell.length_a   1.000
_cell.length_b   1.000
_cell.length_c   1.000
_cell.angle_alpha   90.00
_cell.angle_beta   90.00
_cell.angle_gamma   90.00
#
_symmetry.space_group_name_H-M   'P 1'
#
loop_
_entity.id
_entity.type
_entity.pdbx_description
1 polymer ?
#
loop_
_entity_poly.entity_id
_entity_poly.type
_entity_poly.pdbx_seq_one_letter_code
_entity_poly.pdbx_strand_id
1 'polypeptide(L)'
;MQAPILAFIGGSTGGGEILIILVVMLLLFGSKKLPHMARSMGRAMEEFRRASREVTDEIMRADLKDEPKPVLQPRALASTDPEKPQAEQEPETSPVAPKATAQAVNRDETLS
;
A
#
# COMPACT_ATOMS: atom_id res chain seq x y z
N MET A 1 29.51 2.44 32.70
CA MET A 1 28.53 3.47 32.30
C MET A 1 29.20 4.42 31.31
N GLN A 2 28.92 4.22 30.02
CA GLN A 2 29.35 4.91 28.79
C GLN A 2 28.99 3.88 27.68
N ALA A 3 28.32 4.15 26.56
CA ALA A 3 28.12 5.38 25.81
C ALA A 3 26.69 5.45 25.20
N PRO A 4 25.87 6.46 25.55
CA PRO A 4 24.57 6.71 24.91
C PRO A 4 24.68 7.27 23.48
N ILE A 5 25.90 7.63 23.05
CA ILE A 5 26.18 8.22 21.74
C ILE A 5 25.93 7.21 20.61
N LEU A 6 26.16 5.92 20.88
CA LEU A 6 25.93 4.86 19.89
C LEU A 6 24.43 4.60 19.66
N ALA A 7 23.59 4.77 20.70
CA ALA A 7 22.14 4.61 20.60
C ALA A 7 21.48 5.76 19.84
N PHE A 8 21.99 6.99 19.96
CA PHE A 8 21.49 8.15 19.21
C PHE A 8 21.83 8.07 17.72
N ILE A 9 22.89 7.34 17.36
CA ILE A 9 23.30 7.09 15.98
C ILE A 9 22.63 5.83 15.39
N GLY A 10 22.25 4.86 16.23
CA GLY A 10 21.94 3.50 15.77
C GLY A 10 20.51 2.98 15.92
N GLY A 11 19.52 3.70 16.49
CA GLY A 11 18.35 2.93 16.98
C GLY A 11 17.02 3.61 17.29
N SER A 12 16.65 4.72 16.65
CA SER A 12 15.22 5.10 16.62
C SER A 12 14.83 5.67 15.25
N THR A 13 14.85 4.76 14.27
CA THR A 13 14.18 4.83 12.96
C THR A 13 14.43 6.12 12.16
N GLY A 14 15.43 6.08 11.28
CA GLY A 14 15.54 6.91 10.07
C GLY A 14 16.35 8.20 10.21
N GLY A 15 16.17 8.96 11.30
CA GLY A 15 16.76 10.31 11.39
C GLY A 15 18.30 10.34 11.41
N GLY A 16 18.91 9.50 12.26
CA GLY A 16 20.37 9.46 12.43
C GLY A 16 21.11 8.89 11.22
N GLU A 17 20.57 7.84 10.61
CA GLU A 17 21.15 7.19 9.41
C GLU A 17 21.13 8.13 8.20
N ILE A 18 20.02 8.83 7.98
CA ILE A 18 19.90 9.83 6.92
C ILE A 18 20.92 10.96 7.12
N LEU A 19 21.11 11.42 8.36
CA LEU A 19 22.09 12.47 8.65
C LEU A 19 23.53 12.02 8.35
N ILE A 20 23.89 10.76 8.67
CA ILE A 20 25.21 10.20 8.35
C ILE A 20 25.42 10.12 6.83
N ILE A 21 24.45 9.59 6.09
CA ILE A 21 24.52 9.51 4.62
C ILE A 21 24.64 10.91 4.01
N LEU A 22 23.87 11.87 4.55
CA LEU A 22 23.95 13.26 4.13
C LEU A 22 25.34 13.84 4.37
N VAL A 23 25.93 13.65 5.54
CA VAL A 23 27.31 14.11 5.85
C VAL A 23 28.32 13.49 4.89
N VAL A 24 28.23 12.18 4.61
CA VAL A 24 29.11 11.52 3.63
C VAL A 24 28.92 12.11 2.23
N MET A 25 27.68 12.34 1.78
CA MET A 25 27.42 13.04 0.51
C MET A 25 27.99 14.46 0.50
N LEU A 26 27.90 15.21 1.60
CA LEU A 26 28.50 16.54 1.71
C LEU A 26 30.03 16.50 1.67
N LEU A 27 30.67 15.43 2.13
CA LEU A 27 32.12 15.28 2.02
C LEU A 27 32.53 14.96 0.57
N LEU A 28 31.77 14.14 -0.14
CA LEU A 28 32.05 13.79 -1.55
C LEU A 28 31.76 14.95 -2.51
N PHE A 29 30.61 15.61 -2.36
CA PHE A 29 30.14 16.64 -3.28
C PHE A 29 30.39 18.07 -2.77
N GLY A 30 30.57 18.26 -1.46
CA GLY A 30 30.72 19.56 -0.83
C GLY A 30 29.39 20.21 -0.40
N SER A 31 29.46 21.05 0.64
CA SER A 31 28.31 21.79 1.21
C SER A 31 27.64 22.77 0.24
N LYS A 32 28.33 23.17 -0.84
CA LYS A 32 27.81 24.11 -1.84
C LYS A 32 27.10 23.42 -3.02
N LYS A 33 27.49 22.19 -3.40
CA LYS A 33 26.98 21.53 -4.61
C LYS A 33 25.58 20.94 -4.43
N LEU A 34 25.35 20.21 -3.33
CA LEU A 34 24.03 19.63 -3.02
C LEU A 34 22.89 20.67 -3.03
N PRO A 35 22.96 21.78 -2.27
CA PRO A 35 21.89 22.76 -2.25
C PRO A 35 21.80 23.55 -3.56
N HIS A 36 22.91 23.74 -4.27
CA HIS A 36 22.90 24.40 -5.57
C HIS A 36 22.14 23.57 -6.61
N MET A 37 22.40 22.26 -6.70
CA MET A 37 21.69 21.35 -7.60
C MET A 37 20.22 21.21 -7.22
N ALA A 38 19.91 21.14 -5.92
CA ALA A 38 18.54 21.11 -5.43
C ALA A 38 17.77 22.38 -5.82
N ARG A 39 18.39 23.58 -5.72
CA ARG A 39 17.75 24.83 -6.14
C ARG A 39 17.47 24.89 -7.64
N SER A 40 18.44 24.51 -8.49
CA SER A 40 18.23 24.50 -9.94
C SER A 40 17.18 23.48 -10.37
N MET A 41 17.21 22.29 -9.77
CA MET A 41 16.19 21.25 -10.00
C MET A 41 14.81 21.69 -9.51
N GLY A 42 14.75 22.35 -8.35
CA GLY A 42 13.50 22.88 -7.78
C GLY A 42 12.86 23.91 -8.68
N ARG A 43 13.64 24.84 -9.23
CA ARG A 43 13.17 25.83 -10.22
C ARG A 43 12.64 25.15 -11.49
N ALA A 44 13.37 24.17 -12.03
CA ALA A 44 12.92 23.43 -13.20
C ALA A 44 11.59 22.68 -12.94
N MET A 45 11.46 22.05 -11.79
CA MET A 45 10.22 21.37 -11.38
C MET A 45 9.06 22.33 -11.13
N GLU A 46 9.33 23.53 -10.61
CA GLU A 46 8.34 24.59 -10.39
C GLU A 46 7.75 25.07 -11.73
N GLU A 47 8.61 25.43 -12.69
CA GLU A 47 8.20 25.85 -14.03
C GLU A 47 7.49 24.72 -14.79
N PHE A 48 8.00 23.49 -14.70
CA PHE A 48 7.36 22.33 -15.31
C PHE A 48 5.95 22.09 -14.76
N ARG A 49 5.79 22.16 -13.43
CA ARG A 49 4.48 22.03 -12.78
C ARG A 49 3.53 23.17 -13.16
N ARG A 50 4.04 24.40 -13.35
CA ARG A 50 3.25 25.55 -13.78
C ARG A 50 2.74 25.36 -15.21
N ALA A 51 3.63 25.05 -16.15
CA ALA A 51 3.26 24.78 -17.54
C ALA A 51 2.29 23.59 -17.63
N SER A 52 2.52 22.52 -16.87
CA SER A 52 1.62 21.36 -16.84
C SER A 52 0.22 21.71 -16.36
N ARG A 53 0.10 22.56 -15.33
CA ARG A 53 -1.20 23.03 -14.82
C ARG A 53 -1.93 23.91 -15.83
N GLU A 54 -1.22 24.83 -16.47
CA GLU A 54 -1.81 25.71 -17.49
C GLU A 54 -2.39 24.90 -18.65
N VAL A 55 -1.64 23.93 -19.17
CA VAL A 55 -2.14 23.01 -20.21
C VAL A 55 -3.35 22.21 -19.73
N THR A 56 -3.31 21.69 -18.49
CA THR A 56 -4.44 20.94 -17.92
C THR A 56 -5.69 21.80 -17.80
N ASP A 57 -5.55 23.04 -17.31
CA ASP A 57 -6.64 24.00 -17.14
C ASP A 57 -7.21 24.44 -18.50
N GLU A 58 -6.37 24.61 -19.51
CA GLU A 58 -6.80 24.91 -20.88
C GLU A 58 -7.64 23.78 -21.47
N ILE A 59 -7.21 22.52 -21.30
CA ILE A 59 -7.96 21.34 -21.75
C ILE A 59 -9.30 21.24 -21.01
N MET A 60 -9.30 21.41 -19.69
CA MET A 60 -10.53 21.42 -18.88
C MET A 60 -11.50 22.54 -19.31
N ARG A 61 -10.98 23.74 -19.58
CA ARG A 61 -11.79 24.88 -20.04
C ARG A 61 -12.29 24.70 -21.48
N ALA A 62 -11.56 23.98 -22.32
CA ALA A 62 -12.00 23.64 -23.67
C ALA A 62 -13.13 22.61 -23.65
N ASP A 63 -13.06 21.61 -22.77
CA ASP A 63 -14.10 20.59 -22.59
C ASP A 63 -15.40 21.19 -22.00
N LEU A 64 -15.29 22.14 -21.07
CA LEU A 64 -16.43 22.82 -20.44
C LEU A 64 -17.15 23.83 -21.36
N LYS A 65 -16.62 24.15 -22.54
CA LYS A 65 -17.25 25.07 -23.51
C LYS A 65 -18.23 24.37 -24.46
N ASP A 66 -18.28 23.04 -24.45
CA ASP A 66 -19.40 22.27 -24.99
C ASP A 66 -20.34 21.89 -23.84
N GLU A 67 -21.60 22.32 -23.92
CA GLU A 67 -22.62 22.05 -22.90
C GLU A 67 -22.72 20.55 -22.53
N PRO A 68 -23.05 20.22 -21.26
CA PRO A 68 -23.35 18.86 -20.87
C PRO A 68 -24.66 18.44 -21.54
N LYS A 69 -24.58 17.53 -22.52
CA LYS A 69 -25.74 16.70 -22.87
C LYS A 69 -26.19 15.99 -21.59
N PRO A 70 -27.49 16.01 -21.23
CA PRO A 70 -28.00 15.32 -20.07
C PRO A 70 -27.63 13.84 -20.22
N VAL A 71 -26.74 13.35 -19.36
CA VAL A 71 -26.62 11.92 -19.12
C VAL A 71 -27.94 11.49 -18.49
N LEU A 72 -28.85 11.02 -19.34
CA LEU A 72 -29.98 10.18 -18.96
C LEU A 72 -29.47 9.22 -17.88
N GLN A 73 -29.93 9.37 -16.65
CA GLN A 73 -29.60 8.42 -15.58
C GLN A 73 -30.39 7.13 -15.85
N PRO A 74 -29.78 6.00 -16.26
CA PRO A 74 -30.44 4.72 -16.19
C PRO A 74 -30.18 4.19 -14.77
N ARG A 75 -30.77 4.84 -13.76
CA ARG A 75 -30.86 4.29 -12.41
C ARG A 75 -32.22 4.56 -11.76
N ALA A 76 -33.24 4.79 -12.59
CA ALA A 76 -34.64 4.55 -12.22
C ALA A 76 -35.03 3.06 -12.41
N LEU A 77 -34.13 2.14 -12.06
CA LEU A 77 -34.47 0.74 -11.78
C LEU A 77 -34.17 0.48 -10.31
N ALA A 78 -34.79 1.29 -9.46
CA ALA A 78 -35.12 0.92 -8.10
C ALA A 78 -36.57 0.46 -8.12
N SER A 79 -36.79 -0.84 -8.30
CA SER A 79 -38.03 -1.51 -7.91
C SER A 79 -37.82 -3.03 -7.89
N THR A 80 -37.12 -3.50 -6.86
CA THR A 80 -37.50 -4.70 -6.09
C THR A 80 -36.85 -4.58 -4.71
N ASP A 81 -37.54 -3.86 -3.84
CA ASP A 81 -37.53 -4.06 -2.38
C ASP A 81 -38.69 -5.06 -2.08
N PRO A 82 -38.83 -5.73 -0.93
CA PRO A 82 -37.92 -6.39 0.03
C PRO A 82 -38.27 -7.90 0.18
N GLU A 83 -37.30 -8.81 0.32
CA GLU A 83 -37.62 -10.13 0.92
C GLU A 83 -36.47 -10.66 1.79
N LYS A 84 -36.54 -10.30 3.08
CA LYS A 84 -35.96 -11.07 4.18
C LYS A 84 -37.10 -11.94 4.74
N PRO A 85 -37.05 -13.27 4.57
CA PRO A 85 -37.10 -14.14 5.74
C PRO A 85 -35.84 -15.01 5.91
N GLN A 86 -35.42 -15.15 7.16
CA GLN A 86 -34.44 -16.10 7.66
C GLN A 86 -34.95 -17.55 7.48
N ALA A 87 -34.08 -18.49 7.09
CA ALA A 87 -33.96 -19.86 7.66
C ALA A 87 -32.92 -20.68 6.87
N GLU A 88 -32.32 -21.68 7.52
CA GLU A 88 -31.38 -22.69 7.02
C GLU A 88 -29.91 -22.30 6.78
N GLN A 89 -29.27 -21.76 7.83
CA GLN A 89 -28.01 -22.36 8.27
C GLN A 89 -28.34 -23.58 9.14
N GLU A 90 -28.41 -24.76 8.53
CA GLU A 90 -28.20 -26.02 9.25
C GLU A 90 -27.37 -26.96 8.38
N PRO A 91 -26.52 -27.76 9.02
CA PRO A 91 -25.35 -28.39 8.40
C PRO A 91 -25.81 -29.46 7.42
N GLU A 92 -25.20 -29.50 6.24
CA GLU A 92 -25.26 -30.70 5.41
C GLU A 92 -24.51 -31.83 6.14
N THR A 93 -25.28 -32.50 6.97
CA THR A 93 -25.45 -33.95 6.94
C THR A 93 -24.94 -34.56 5.65
N SER A 94 -24.05 -35.53 5.76
CA SER A 94 -24.56 -36.88 5.58
C SER A 94 -23.61 -37.95 6.10
N PRO A 95 -24.21 -39.07 6.55
CA PRO A 95 -23.75 -39.90 7.65
C PRO A 95 -23.21 -41.24 7.11
N VAL A 96 -23.08 -42.22 8.02
CA VAL A 96 -22.80 -43.65 7.80
C VAL A 96 -21.31 -43.97 7.81
N ALA A 97 -20.74 -44.82 8.65
CA ALA A 97 -21.13 -45.57 9.85
C ALA A 97 -19.82 -46.27 10.33
N PRO A 98 -19.71 -46.67 11.60
CA PRO A 98 -18.48 -47.15 12.20
C PRO A 98 -18.18 -48.61 11.81
N LYS A 99 -16.91 -48.94 11.57
CA LYS A 99 -16.44 -50.32 11.71
C LYS A 99 -14.98 -50.36 12.18
N ALA A 100 -14.79 -51.15 13.21
CA ALA A 100 -13.55 -51.55 13.85
C ALA A 100 -12.40 -51.84 12.88
N THR A 101 -11.16 -51.57 13.31
CA THR A 101 -9.97 -52.45 13.28
C THR A 101 -8.77 -51.60 13.74
N ALA A 102 -8.47 -51.66 15.04
CA ALA A 102 -7.29 -52.35 15.56
C ALA A 102 -5.96 -51.67 15.16
N GLN A 103 -5.56 -50.67 15.96
CA GLN A 103 -4.15 -50.36 16.15
C GLN A 103 -3.55 -51.45 17.02
N ALA A 104 -2.97 -52.47 16.39
CA ALA A 104 -2.02 -53.39 17.00
C ALA A 104 -0.67 -53.16 16.31
N VAL A 105 0.06 -52.16 16.81
CA VAL A 105 1.49 -52.00 16.57
C VAL A 105 2.20 -53.11 17.36
N ASN A 106 2.46 -54.22 16.68
CA ASN A 106 3.45 -55.22 17.07
C ASN A 106 4.17 -55.64 15.81
N ARG A 107 5.35 -55.05 15.61
CA ARG A 107 6.38 -55.62 14.78
C ARG A 107 7.54 -55.90 15.72
N ASP A 108 7.81 -57.18 15.85
CA ASP A 108 9.02 -57.78 16.40
C ASP A 108 10.30 -57.05 15.98
N GLU A 109 11.37 -57.44 16.68
CA GLU A 109 12.79 -57.29 16.33
C GLU A 109 13.57 -56.28 17.16
N THR A 110 13.86 -56.65 18.41
CA THR A 110 15.23 -56.54 18.96
C THR A 110 15.47 -57.65 20.00
N LEU A 111 15.95 -58.78 19.49
CA LEU A 111 16.69 -59.80 20.23
C LEU A 111 18.15 -59.31 20.35
N SER A 112 18.57 -58.88 21.55
CA SER A 112 19.90 -59.08 22.18
C SER A 112 20.08 -58.14 23.36
#